data_AF-A0A2E1WDC0-F1
#
_entry.id   AF-A0A2E1WDC0-F1
#
_cell.length_a   1.000
_cell.length_b   1.000
_cell.length_c   1.000
_cell.angle_alpha   90.00
_cell.angle_beta   90.00
_cell.angle_gamma   90.00
#
_symmetry.space_group_name_H-M   'P 1'
#
loop_
_entity.id
_entity.type
_entity.pdbx_description
1 polymer ?
#
loop_
_entity_poly.entity_id
_entity_poly.type
_entity_poly.pdbx_seq_one_letter_code
_entity_poly.pdbx_strand_id
1 'polypeptide(L)' 'AKSTPVWIAHGSKDKVVHPDFSLKMTEAIIREGGSPKLTLYENVYHDSWNNVFDDPVFLKWIHSHSRN' A
#
# COMPACT_ATOMS: atom_id res chain seq x y z
N ALA A 1 1.48 -2.65 -14.79
CA ALA A 1 1.61 -3.26 -13.46
C ALA A 1 3.02 -3.78 -13.15
N LYS A 2 3.74 -4.38 -14.10
CA LYS A 2 4.94 -5.21 -13.81
C LYS A 2 6.23 -4.44 -13.47
N SER A 3 6.37 -3.21 -13.94
CA SER A 3 7.65 -2.47 -13.92
C SER A 3 7.79 -1.42 -12.83
N THR A 4 6.68 -0.98 -12.24
CA THR A 4 6.68 0.01 -11.17
C THR A 4 6.38 -0.71 -9.86
N PRO A 5 7.31 -0.73 -8.89
CA PRO A 5 7.05 -1.23 -7.55
C PRO A 5 5.94 -0.40 -6.89
N VAL A 6 4.98 -1.08 -6.26
CA VAL A 6 3.84 -0.42 -5.58
C VAL A 6 3.73 -0.96 -4.16
N TRP A 7 3.67 -0.06 -3.18
CA TRP A 7 3.28 -0.37 -1.81
C TRP A 7 2.00 0.38 -1.47
N ILE A 8 0.95 -0.37 -1.19
CA ILE A 8 -0.40 0.08 -0.85
C ILE A 8 -0.54 -0.02 0.68
N ALA A 9 -1.01 1.06 1.30
CA ALA A 9 -1.30 1.12 2.73
C ALA A 9 -2.74 1.58 2.94
N HIS A 10 -3.44 0.99 3.92
CA HIS A 10 -4.82 1.37 4.25
C HIS A 10 -5.17 1.02 5.69
N GLY A 11 -6.11 1.74 6.31
CA GLY A 11 -6.69 1.38 7.61
C GLY A 11 -7.89 0.45 7.47
N SER A 12 -7.99 -0.61 8.29
CA SER A 12 -9.10 -1.59 8.19
C SER A 12 -10.46 -1.02 8.61
N LYS A 13 -10.47 0.12 9.32
CA LYS A 13 -11.68 0.81 9.79
C LYS A 13 -11.89 2.17 9.12
N ASP A 14 -11.21 2.46 8.01
CA ASP A 14 -11.44 3.70 7.29
C ASP A 14 -12.92 3.83 6.87
N LYS A 15 -13.54 4.95 7.29
CA LYS A 15 -14.94 5.29 7.02
C LYS A 15 -15.10 6.41 5.98
N VAL A 16 -13.99 7.03 5.57
CA VAL A 16 -13.93 8.09 4.57
C VAL A 16 -13.63 7.48 3.20
N VAL A 17 -12.63 6.61 3.13
CA VAL A 17 -12.29 5.82 1.94
C VAL A 17 -12.36 4.35 2.30
N HIS A 18 -13.28 3.59 1.71
CA HIS A 18 -13.48 2.19 2.11
C HIS A 18 -12.27 1.32 1.72
N PRO A 19 -11.77 0.43 2.61
CA PRO A 19 -10.58 -0.40 2.35
C PRO A 19 -10.68 -1.29 1.12
N ASP A 20 -11.90 -1.68 0.73
CA ASP A 20 -12.16 -2.43 -0.51
C ASP A 20 -11.55 -1.81 -1.76
N PHE A 21 -11.39 -0.48 -1.82
CA PHE A 21 -10.73 0.15 -2.96
C PHE A 21 -9.25 -0.27 -3.08
N SER A 22 -8.55 -0.35 -1.95
CA SER A 22 -7.16 -0.84 -1.90
C SER A 22 -7.05 -2.33 -2.16
N LEU A 23 -8.01 -3.12 -1.67
CA LEU A 23 -8.09 -4.56 -1.95
C LEU A 23 -8.31 -4.82 -3.45
N LYS A 24 -9.28 -4.15 -4.08
CA LYS A 24 -9.55 -4.26 -5.52
C LYS A 24 -8.37 -3.82 -6.37
N MET A 25 -7.65 -2.77 -5.96
CA MET A 25 -6.43 -2.35 -6.65
C MET A 25 -5.32 -3.40 -6.54
N THR A 26 -5.14 -3.99 -5.35
CA THR A 26 -4.17 -5.07 -5.11
C THR A 26 -4.47 -6.27 -6.01
N GLU A 27 -5.72 -6.74 -6.03
CA GLU A 27 -6.18 -7.83 -6.89
C GLU A 27 -5.95 -7.54 -8.38
N ALA A 28 -6.28 -6.33 -8.82
CA ALA A 28 -6.09 -5.93 -10.21
C ALA A 28 -4.61 -5.94 -10.61
N ILE A 29 -3.71 -5.42 -9.76
CA ILE A 29 -2.27 -5.43 -10.06
C ILE A 29 -1.75 -6.87 -10.12
N ILE A 30 -2.16 -7.75 -9.20
CA ILE A 30 -1.78 -9.17 -9.20
C ILE A 30 -2.29 -9.86 -10.48
N ARG A 31 -3.54 -9.63 -10.87
CA ARG A 31 -4.13 -10.22 -12.09
C ARG A 31 -3.39 -9.82 -13.35
N GLU A 32 -2.89 -8.59 -13.42
CA GLU A 32 -2.07 -8.09 -14.54
C GLU A 32 -0.58 -8.51 -14.44
N GLY A 33 -0.25 -9.41 -13.49
CA GLY A 33 1.07 -10.00 -13.29
C GLY A 33 2.08 -9.08 -12.61
N GLY A 34 1.62 -8.05 -11.89
CA GLY A 34 2.46 -7.27 -10.97
C GLY A 34 2.56 -7.90 -9.58
N SER A 35 3.39 -7.31 -8.73
CA SER A 35 3.64 -7.81 -7.37
C SER A 35 3.56 -6.67 -6.36
N PRO A 36 2.35 -6.16 -6.05
CA PRO A 36 2.19 -5.07 -5.10
C PRO A 36 2.46 -5.57 -3.67
N LYS A 37 3.00 -4.70 -2.83
CA LYS A 37 2.96 -4.87 -1.37
C LYS A 37 1.68 -4.24 -0.86
N LEU A 38 0.91 -4.93 -0.03
CA LEU A 38 -0.26 -4.39 0.66
C LEU A 38 -0.03 -4.46 2.18
N THR A 39 -0.28 -3.36 2.87
CA THR A 39 -0.33 -3.29 4.34
C THR A 39 -1.70 -2.76 4.75
N LEU A 40 -2.50 -3.62 5.39
CA LEU A 40 -3.77 -3.25 5.99
C LEU A 40 -3.56 -3.12 7.50
N TYR A 41 -3.65 -1.90 8.02
CA TYR A 41 -3.46 -1.62 9.43
C TYR A 41 -4.74 -1.89 10.22
N GLU A 42 -4.66 -2.86 11.12
CA GLU A 42 -5.81 -3.29 11.90
C GLU A 42 -6.24 -2.23 12.91
N ASN A 43 -7.55 -1.99 13.00
CA ASN A 43 -8.17 -0.96 13.86
C ASN A 43 -7.81 0.51 13.52
N VAL A 44 -7.13 0.77 12.40
CA VAL A 44 -6.82 2.13 11.95
C VAL A 44 -7.95 2.68 11.09
N TYR A 45 -8.29 3.95 11.32
CA TYR A 45 -9.30 4.68 10.54
C TYR A 45 -8.64 5.33 9.32
N HIS A 46 -8.98 6.58 9.03
CA HIS A 46 -8.56 7.25 7.79
C HIS A 46 -7.05 7.55 7.73
N ASP A 47 -6.45 7.81 8.89
CA ASP A 47 -5.10 8.38 9.06
C ASP A 47 -3.95 7.36 8.99
N SER A 48 -4.12 6.32 8.17
CA SER A 48 -3.12 5.26 7.98
C SER A 48 -1.75 5.72 7.47
N TRP A 49 -1.64 6.94 6.95
CA TRP A 49 -0.37 7.55 6.58
C TRP A 49 0.54 7.80 7.80
N ASN A 50 -0.01 8.01 9.00
CA ASN A 50 0.78 8.14 10.21
C ASN A 50 1.62 6.86 10.44
N ASN A 51 1.00 5.69 10.32
CA ASN A 51 1.69 4.40 10.42
C ASN A 51 2.76 4.21 9.34
N VAL A 52 2.51 4.69 8.10
CA VAL A 52 3.47 4.60 7.00
C VAL A 52 4.70 5.45 7.28
N PHE A 53 4.53 6.68 7.75
CA PHE A 53 5.66 7.57 8.04
C PHE A 53 6.40 7.20 9.33
N ASP A 54 5.74 6.51 10.26
CA ASP A 54 6.36 5.95 11.47
C ASP A 54 7.13 4.65 11.19
N ASP A 55 6.91 3.96 10.06
CA ASP A 55 7.62 2.73 9.70
C ASP A 55 9.07 3.03 9.26
N PRO A 56 10.10 2.63 10.03
CA PRO A 56 11.49 2.90 9.69
C PRO A 56 11.97 2.16 8.42
N VAL A 57 11.18 1.23 7.88
CA VAL A 57 11.43 0.51 6.62
C VAL A 57 10.88 1.28 5.43
N PHE A 58 9.91 2.18 5.60
CA PHE A 58 9.23 2.84 4.48
C PHE A 58 10.20 3.60 3.56
N LEU A 59 11.01 4.51 4.12
CA LEU A 59 11.98 5.27 3.32
C LEU A 59 13.06 4.35 2.71
N LYS A 60 13.51 3.32 3.43
CA LYS A 60 14.46 2.33 2.89
C LYS A 60 13.90 1.61 1.68
N TRP A 61 12.61 1.24 1.70
CA TRP A 61 11.93 0.62 0.58
C TRP A 61 11.75 1.57 -0.60
N ILE A 62 11.43 2.85 -0.36
CA ILE A 62 11.34 3.84 -1.44
C ILE A 62 12.70 3.97 -2.14
N HIS A 63 13.78 4.13 -1.37
CA HIS A 63 15.13 4.31 -1.91
C HIS A 63 15.77 3.04 -2.48
N SER A 64 15.23 1.85 -2.20
CA SER A 64 15.70 0.61 -2.82
C SER A 64 15.25 0.45 -4.27
N HIS A 65 14.39 1.33 -4.78
CA HIS A 65 13.90 1.29 -6.15
C HIS A 65 14.33 2.54 -6.91
N SER A 66 14.94 2.34 -8.06
CA SER A 66 15.28 3.39 -9.01
C SER A 66 14.78 3.02 -10.40
N ARG A 67 14.42 4.01 -11.20
CA ARG A 67 14.33 3.80 -12.65
C ARG A 67 15.75 3.78 -13.17
N ASN A 68 16.18 2.64 -13.71
CA ASN A 68 17.39 2.57 -14.52
C ASN A 68 17.19 3.33 -15.84
#